data_AF-A0A3B5Z5N1-F1
#
_entry.id   AF-A0A3B5Z5N1-F1
#
_cell.length_a   1.000
_cell.length_b   1.000
_cell.length_c   1.000
_cell.angle_alpha   90.00
_cell.angle_beta   90.00
_cell.angle_gamma   90.00
#
_symmetry.space_group_name_H-M   'P 1'
#
loop_
_entity.id
_entity.type
_entity.pdbx_description
1 polymer ?
#
loop_
_entity_poly.entity_id
_entity_poly.type
_entity_poly.pdbx_seq_one_letter_code
_entity_poly.pdbx_strand_id
1 'polypeptide(L)'
;MSFAGESVIANGLLLLPPPVSSAAIYSSTGSWYHLLVVQGYSCIKDTPPGKCITGCCFRAGAYEWTIGLYPNGYLQAPGFMSVFLFLQRGQDVAQPVKAHLHFSFVDEVDQQEPARIRAQQADEFHRSGLGQGCYRFIKVEDLEQSKHFKDDSFTIRCDFVIPEAAANFIEVQPSNICEQLNHLLATKVGADVTFEVGSEMFAAHRCVLASRSAVFMAELFGPMKEGTTTAGAIQIQDMEPNVFKALLGFIYTDSMPKMEVEAPEAGSDVAWLQHLLVAADRYDLQRLRSMCEKRLSEHIDMSSVTTILCLAVQHHSCGLKEACLEFLKVQSSKDLGQIMATSDWEHIAANPFVMNELVIKLASRV
;
A
#
# COMPACT_ATOMS: atom_id res chain seq x y z
N MET A 1 23.72 7.56 -20.62
CA MET A 1 22.55 6.76 -20.21
C MET A 1 23.03 5.59 -19.39
N SER A 2 22.22 5.15 -18.42
CA SER A 2 22.54 4.00 -17.59
C SER A 2 22.24 2.69 -18.32
N PHE A 3 23.12 1.71 -18.23
CA PHE A 3 22.91 0.40 -18.83
C PHE A 3 21.86 -0.39 -18.04
N ALA A 4 20.80 -0.84 -18.72
CA ALA A 4 19.71 -1.62 -18.13
C ALA A 4 19.81 -3.13 -18.43
N GLY A 5 20.87 -3.56 -19.11
CA GLY A 5 21.14 -4.96 -19.42
C GLY A 5 21.03 -5.31 -20.91
N GLU A 6 21.11 -6.60 -21.19
CA GLU A 6 20.98 -7.15 -22.54
C GLU A 6 20.07 -8.38 -22.56
N SER A 7 19.38 -8.55 -23.68
CA SER A 7 18.57 -9.71 -24.05
C SER A 7 19.21 -10.39 -25.24
N VAL A 8 19.61 -11.65 -25.10
CA VAL A 8 20.21 -12.44 -26.19
C VAL A 8 19.19 -13.45 -26.73
N ILE A 9 18.82 -13.29 -28.00
CA ILE A 9 18.05 -14.27 -28.78
C ILE A 9 19.06 -15.07 -29.57
N ALA A 10 19.23 -16.36 -29.26
CA ALA A 10 20.14 -17.25 -29.95
C ALA A 10 19.37 -18.43 -30.57
N ASN A 11 19.50 -18.61 -31.90
CA ASN A 11 18.87 -19.72 -32.63
C ASN A 11 17.35 -19.83 -32.41
N GLY A 12 16.65 -18.71 -32.24
CA GLY A 12 15.21 -18.67 -32.00
C GLY A 12 14.77 -18.98 -30.55
N LEU A 13 15.71 -19.18 -29.63
CA LEU A 13 15.46 -19.34 -28.21
C LEU A 13 16.04 -18.17 -27.42
N LEU A 14 15.34 -17.79 -26.34
CA LEU A 14 15.86 -16.82 -25.39
C LEU A 14 16.90 -17.48 -24.50
N LEU A 15 18.10 -16.90 -24.45
CA LEU A 15 19.05 -17.23 -23.40
C LEU A 15 18.65 -16.47 -22.14
N LEU A 16 18.34 -17.21 -21.07
CA LEU A 16 18.03 -16.61 -19.79
C LEU A 16 19.27 -15.85 -19.28
N PRO A 17 19.14 -14.58 -18.85
CA PRO A 17 20.25 -13.87 -18.26
C PRO A 17 20.69 -14.55 -16.96
N PRO A 18 21.96 -14.40 -16.55
CA PRO A 18 22.39 -14.84 -15.22
C PRO A 18 21.54 -14.17 -14.14
N PRO A 19 21.29 -14.84 -12.99
CA PRO A 19 20.48 -14.28 -11.91
C PRO A 19 21.10 -12.97 -11.42
N VAL A 20 20.43 -11.84 -11.70
CA VAL A 20 20.92 -10.53 -11.25
C VAL A 20 20.64 -10.39 -9.76
N SER A 21 21.73 -10.27 -8.98
CA SER A 21 21.68 -10.00 -7.55
C SER A 21 21.39 -8.53 -7.26
N SER A 22 20.59 -8.33 -6.21
CA SER A 22 20.35 -7.11 -5.44
C SER A 22 19.28 -6.12 -5.92
N ALA A 23 18.44 -5.76 -4.94
CA ALA A 23 17.51 -4.66 -4.95
C ALA A 23 18.26 -3.33 -4.90
N ALA A 24 18.71 -2.83 -6.05
CA ALA A 24 19.04 -1.42 -6.17
C ALA A 24 17.74 -0.60 -6.14
N ILE A 25 17.71 0.46 -5.34
CA ILE A 25 16.64 1.46 -5.38
C ILE A 25 16.84 2.24 -6.68
N TYR A 26 16.01 1.97 -7.68
CA TYR A 26 16.04 2.69 -8.94
C TYR A 26 15.15 3.93 -8.85
N SER A 27 15.69 5.08 -9.25
CA SER A 27 14.91 6.31 -9.43
C SER A 27 13.75 6.07 -10.40
N SER A 28 12.54 6.58 -10.13
CA SER A 28 11.40 6.48 -11.06
C SER A 28 11.62 7.27 -12.36
N THR A 29 12.63 8.13 -12.42
CA THR A 29 12.98 9.02 -13.53
C THR A 29 14.45 8.85 -13.91
N GLY A 30 14.79 9.08 -15.17
CA GLY A 30 16.16 8.89 -15.64
C GLY A 30 16.27 8.56 -17.13
N SER A 31 17.46 8.10 -17.54
CA SER A 31 17.75 7.77 -18.93
C SER A 31 18.54 6.47 -19.00
N TRP A 32 18.00 5.47 -19.69
CA TRP A 32 18.53 4.11 -19.74
C TRP A 32 18.66 3.61 -21.17
N TYR A 33 19.46 2.55 -21.33
CA TYR A 33 19.50 1.79 -22.57
C TYR A 33 19.58 0.29 -22.31
N HIS A 34 18.95 -0.50 -23.18
CA HIS A 34 18.99 -1.96 -23.16
C HIS A 34 19.35 -2.49 -24.55
N LEU A 35 20.12 -3.57 -24.61
CA LEU A 35 20.56 -4.17 -25.87
C LEU A 35 19.76 -5.44 -26.18
N LEU A 36 19.21 -5.53 -27.38
CA LEU A 36 18.65 -6.77 -27.92
C LEU A 36 19.63 -7.35 -28.94
N VAL A 37 20.32 -8.40 -28.53
CA VAL A 37 21.33 -9.11 -29.34
C VAL A 37 20.65 -10.29 -30.02
N VAL A 38 20.69 -10.32 -31.35
CA VAL A 38 20.17 -11.43 -32.15
C VAL A 38 21.35 -12.18 -32.73
N GLN A 39 21.45 -13.47 -32.41
CA GLN A 39 22.45 -14.41 -32.90
C GLN A 39 21.74 -15.58 -33.60
N GLY A 40 22.21 -15.94 -34.79
CA GLY A 40 21.55 -16.97 -35.57
C GLY A 40 20.25 -16.46 -36.22
N TYR A 41 20.28 -15.25 -36.82
CA TYR A 41 19.11 -14.63 -37.44
C TYR A 41 18.42 -15.55 -38.45
N SER A 42 19.18 -16.34 -39.19
CA SER A 42 18.67 -17.32 -40.14
C SER A 42 17.65 -18.29 -39.53
N CYS A 43 17.74 -18.61 -38.23
CA CYS A 43 16.77 -19.45 -37.52
C CYS A 43 15.42 -18.76 -37.25
N ILE A 44 15.38 -17.43 -37.22
CA ILE A 44 14.16 -16.65 -36.98
C ILE A 44 13.65 -15.94 -38.24
N LYS A 45 14.38 -16.02 -39.36
CA LYS A 45 14.04 -15.40 -40.64
C LYS A 45 12.70 -15.87 -41.20
N ASP A 46 12.32 -17.13 -40.98
CA ASP A 46 11.05 -17.70 -41.47
C ASP A 46 9.88 -17.56 -40.47
N THR A 47 10.04 -16.73 -39.43
CA THR A 47 8.99 -16.48 -38.43
C THR A 47 7.75 -15.89 -39.09
N PRO A 48 6.53 -16.43 -38.86
CA PRO A 48 5.31 -15.89 -39.48
C PRO A 48 5.09 -14.40 -39.16
N PRO A 49 4.61 -13.58 -40.10
CA PRO A 49 4.24 -12.19 -39.83
C PRO A 49 3.30 -12.06 -38.62
N GLY A 50 3.54 -11.05 -37.78
CA GLY A 50 2.78 -10.83 -36.54
C GLY A 50 3.23 -11.70 -35.35
N LYS A 51 4.16 -12.65 -35.51
CA LYS A 51 4.73 -13.40 -34.39
C LYS A 51 5.85 -12.60 -33.72
N CYS A 52 5.68 -12.32 -32.43
CA CYS A 52 6.65 -11.63 -31.60
C CYS A 52 7.66 -12.61 -30.97
N ILE A 53 8.93 -12.22 -30.94
CA ILE A 53 9.98 -12.80 -30.12
C ILE A 53 10.32 -11.77 -29.04
N THR A 54 10.00 -12.06 -27.79
CA THR A 54 10.20 -11.17 -26.65
C THR A 54 11.54 -11.42 -25.98
N GLY A 55 12.33 -10.39 -25.68
CA GLY A 55 13.54 -10.46 -24.87
C GLY A 55 13.28 -10.84 -23.40
N CYS A 56 14.33 -10.79 -22.57
CA CYS A 56 14.18 -11.00 -21.14
C CYS A 56 13.54 -9.76 -20.46
N CYS A 57 12.92 -9.97 -19.30
CA CYS A 57 12.48 -8.86 -18.47
C CYS A 57 13.70 -8.16 -17.87
N PHE A 58 13.69 -6.83 -17.90
CA PHE A 58 14.73 -6.01 -17.28
C PHE A 58 14.13 -4.86 -16.49
N ARG A 59 14.86 -4.42 -15.46
CA ARG A 59 14.47 -3.29 -14.62
C ARG A 59 15.17 -2.03 -15.08
N ALA A 60 14.39 -0.98 -15.26
CA ALA A 60 14.89 0.37 -15.47
C ALA A 60 13.91 1.36 -14.85
N GLY A 61 14.46 2.20 -13.98
CA GLY A 61 13.68 2.97 -13.05
C GLY A 61 12.86 2.10 -12.10
N ALA A 62 11.68 2.58 -11.68
CA ALA A 62 10.76 1.84 -10.81
C ALA A 62 9.92 0.77 -11.55
N TYR A 63 10.29 0.43 -12.79
CA TYR A 63 9.45 -0.33 -13.73
C TYR A 63 10.17 -1.53 -14.33
N GLU A 64 9.39 -2.54 -14.72
CA GLU A 64 9.85 -3.74 -15.43
C GLU A 64 9.41 -3.71 -16.89
N TRP A 65 10.38 -3.90 -17.78
CA TRP A 65 10.24 -3.72 -19.22
C TRP A 65 10.62 -4.98 -19.99
N THR A 66 10.18 -5.08 -21.24
CA THR A 66 10.61 -6.12 -22.19
C THR A 66 10.63 -5.55 -23.60
N ILE A 67 11.64 -5.92 -24.40
CA ILE A 67 11.66 -5.60 -25.83
C ILE A 67 11.04 -6.76 -26.62
N GLY A 68 10.14 -6.47 -27.55
CA GLY A 68 9.62 -7.45 -28.51
C GLY A 68 10.08 -7.15 -29.93
N LEU A 69 10.58 -8.18 -30.60
CA LEU A 69 11.01 -8.16 -32.00
C LEU A 69 10.02 -8.93 -32.86
N TYR A 70 9.65 -8.34 -34.00
CA TYR A 70 8.87 -8.99 -35.04
C TYR A 70 9.74 -9.08 -36.29
N PRO A 71 10.42 -10.23 -36.53
CA PRO A 71 11.40 -10.35 -37.62
C PRO A 71 10.81 -10.05 -39.00
N ASN A 72 9.55 -10.43 -39.22
CA ASN A 72 8.80 -10.22 -40.47
C ASN A 72 7.61 -9.27 -40.30
N GLY A 73 7.71 -8.38 -39.32
CA GLY A 73 6.83 -7.24 -39.15
C GLY A 73 5.61 -7.51 -38.28
N TYR A 74 5.11 -6.44 -37.68
CA TYR A 74 3.78 -6.41 -37.09
C TYR A 74 2.73 -6.41 -38.21
N LEU A 75 1.52 -6.93 -37.97
CA LEU A 75 0.47 -7.23 -38.98
C LEU A 75 0.16 -6.12 -40.02
N GLN A 76 0.57 -4.87 -39.76
CA GLN A 76 0.35 -3.69 -40.60
C GLN A 76 1.59 -3.24 -41.41
N ALA A 77 2.73 -3.93 -41.28
CA ALA A 77 4.00 -3.56 -41.91
C ALA A 77 4.74 -4.78 -42.50
N PRO A 78 4.17 -5.48 -43.49
CA PRO A 78 4.82 -6.63 -44.12
C PRO A 78 6.14 -6.22 -44.80
N GLY A 79 7.14 -7.09 -44.71
CA GLY A 79 8.47 -6.88 -45.30
C GLY A 79 9.43 -6.01 -44.47
N PHE A 80 8.97 -5.50 -43.33
CA PHE A 80 9.79 -4.77 -42.37
C PHE A 80 9.99 -5.58 -41.10
N MET A 81 11.14 -5.42 -40.47
CA MET A 81 11.32 -5.78 -39.08
C MET A 81 10.68 -4.70 -38.20
N SER A 82 9.96 -5.10 -37.16
CA SER A 82 9.37 -4.17 -36.18
C SER A 82 9.93 -4.44 -34.78
N VAL A 83 10.09 -3.41 -33.97
CA VAL A 83 10.58 -3.52 -32.59
C VAL A 83 9.77 -2.62 -31.66
N PHE A 84 9.41 -3.16 -30.49
CA PHE A 84 8.57 -2.49 -29.51
C PHE A 84 9.10 -2.69 -28.09
N LEU A 85 8.86 -1.71 -27.23
CA LEU A 85 9.07 -1.78 -25.79
C LEU A 85 7.72 -1.99 -25.10
N PHE A 86 7.68 -2.92 -24.16
CA PHE A 86 6.49 -3.28 -23.39
C PHE A 86 6.74 -3.07 -21.90
N LEU A 87 5.72 -2.57 -21.20
CA LEU A 87 5.70 -2.43 -19.74
C LEU A 87 5.00 -3.65 -19.13
N GLN A 88 5.73 -4.46 -18.35
CA GLN A 88 5.22 -5.74 -17.80
C GLN A 88 4.57 -5.56 -16.43
N ARG A 89 5.27 -4.88 -15.50
CA ARG A 89 4.85 -4.73 -14.10
C ARG A 89 5.55 -3.55 -13.43
N GLY A 90 4.82 -2.76 -12.66
CA GLY A 90 5.32 -1.72 -11.76
C GLY A 90 4.40 -1.62 -10.56
N GLN A 91 4.92 -1.22 -9.39
CA GLN A 91 4.10 -0.92 -8.20
C GLN A 91 3.06 0.15 -8.55
N ASP A 92 1.79 -0.19 -8.35
CA ASP A 92 0.64 0.72 -8.23
C ASP A 92 0.64 1.99 -9.11
N VAL A 93 0.88 1.85 -10.42
CA VAL A 93 0.78 2.99 -11.33
C VAL A 93 -0.68 3.13 -11.78
N ALA A 94 -1.44 3.95 -11.06
CA ALA A 94 -2.79 4.37 -11.47
C ALA A 94 -2.78 5.23 -12.76
N GLN A 95 -1.61 5.68 -13.21
CA GLN A 95 -1.40 6.58 -14.36
C GLN A 95 -0.43 5.97 -15.41
N PRO A 96 -0.53 6.34 -16.69
CA PRO A 96 0.43 5.91 -17.71
C PRO A 96 1.85 6.44 -17.44
N VAL A 97 2.86 5.62 -17.75
CA VAL A 97 4.27 6.05 -17.70
C VAL A 97 4.58 6.77 -19.01
N LYS A 98 4.98 8.04 -18.92
CA LYS A 98 5.48 8.80 -20.08
C LYS A 98 6.97 8.54 -20.26
N ALA A 99 7.39 8.13 -21.45
CA ALA A 99 8.81 7.99 -21.78
C ALA A 99 9.09 8.37 -23.23
N HIS A 100 10.24 9.00 -23.46
CA HIS A 100 10.78 9.19 -24.81
C HIS A 100 11.54 7.92 -25.20
N LEU A 101 11.28 7.36 -26.37
CA LEU A 101 11.80 6.06 -26.81
C LEU A 101 12.49 6.19 -28.17
N HIS A 102 13.69 5.63 -28.30
CA HIS A 102 14.41 5.53 -29.57
C HIS A 102 15.02 4.14 -29.76
N PHE A 103 14.87 3.58 -30.96
CA PHE A 103 15.55 2.36 -31.37
C PHE A 103 16.58 2.67 -32.46
N SER A 104 17.78 2.09 -32.34
CA SER A 104 18.86 2.20 -33.32
C SER A 104 19.70 0.94 -33.35
N PHE A 105 20.58 0.78 -34.35
CA PHE A 105 21.64 -0.22 -34.25
C PHE A 105 22.75 0.26 -33.32
N VAL A 106 23.46 -0.69 -32.69
CA VAL A 106 24.48 -0.39 -31.67
C VAL A 106 25.61 0.51 -32.17
N ASP A 107 25.93 0.45 -33.46
CA ASP A 107 26.98 1.24 -34.13
C ASP A 107 26.51 2.61 -34.64
N GLU A 108 25.22 2.95 -34.50
CA GLU A 108 24.67 4.26 -34.87
C GLU A 108 24.78 5.27 -33.71
N VAL A 109 26.01 5.50 -33.24
CA VAL A 109 26.29 6.28 -32.00
C VAL A 109 25.68 7.69 -32.03
N ASP A 110 25.66 8.35 -33.20
CA ASP A 110 25.10 9.70 -33.36
C ASP A 110 23.59 9.79 -33.06
N GLN A 111 22.89 8.66 -33.06
CA GLN A 111 21.46 8.60 -32.74
C GLN A 111 21.19 8.40 -31.24
N GLN A 112 22.21 8.08 -30.45
CA GLN A 112 22.09 7.62 -29.06
C GLN A 112 22.23 8.77 -28.05
N GLU A 113 22.20 10.03 -28.50
CA GLU A 113 22.31 11.18 -27.60
C GLU A 113 21.01 11.42 -26.80
N PRO A 114 21.06 11.54 -25.45
CA PRO A 114 19.87 11.74 -24.63
C PRO A 114 19.07 13.00 -24.98
N ALA A 115 19.75 14.07 -25.39
CA ALA A 115 19.09 15.32 -25.78
C ALA A 115 18.25 15.14 -27.06
N ARG A 116 18.77 14.38 -28.03
CA ARG A 116 18.06 14.02 -29.26
C ARG A 116 16.85 13.14 -28.97
N ILE A 117 16.99 12.18 -28.06
CA ILE A 117 15.89 11.29 -27.65
C ILE A 117 14.79 12.10 -26.94
N ARG A 118 15.15 13.01 -26.03
CA ARG A 118 14.19 13.89 -25.33
C ARG A 118 13.45 14.85 -26.27
N ALA A 119 14.03 15.17 -27.43
CA ALA A 119 13.37 16.00 -28.44
C ALA A 119 12.30 15.25 -29.24
N GLN A 120 12.26 13.91 -29.15
CA GLN A 120 11.22 13.10 -29.76
C GLN A 120 9.93 13.17 -28.94
N GLN A 121 8.80 12.81 -29.57
CA GLN A 121 7.52 12.72 -28.88
C GLN A 121 7.61 11.67 -27.75
N ALA A 122 7.06 12.00 -26.58
CA ALA A 122 6.95 11.04 -25.49
C ALA A 122 5.77 10.10 -25.76
N ASP A 123 5.99 8.81 -25.56
CA ASP A 123 4.98 7.77 -25.63
C ASP A 123 4.41 7.47 -24.25
N GLU A 124 3.13 7.09 -24.22
CA GLU A 124 2.43 6.66 -23.01
C GLU A 124 2.38 5.13 -22.94
N PHE A 125 2.94 4.57 -21.86
CA PHE A 125 2.94 3.15 -21.58
C PHE A 125 1.90 2.82 -20.52
N HIS A 126 0.99 1.91 -20.85
CA HIS A 126 -0.07 1.42 -19.96
C HIS A 126 0.21 -0.02 -19.54
N ARG A 127 -0.21 -0.40 -18.32
CA ARG A 127 -0.01 -1.75 -17.75
C ARG A 127 -0.59 -2.90 -18.58
N SER A 128 -1.68 -2.65 -19.30
CA SER A 128 -2.32 -3.61 -20.22
C SER A 128 -2.28 -3.11 -21.67
N GLY A 129 -1.39 -2.16 -21.97
CA GLY A 129 -1.34 -1.46 -23.25
C GLY A 129 -0.62 -2.25 -24.34
N LEU A 130 -0.84 -1.81 -25.57
CA LEU A 130 0.00 -2.16 -26.72
C LEU A 130 1.41 -1.59 -26.45
N GLY A 131 2.46 -2.36 -26.76
CA GLY A 131 3.84 -1.86 -26.68
C GLY A 131 4.04 -0.67 -27.62
N GLN A 132 4.97 0.22 -27.27
CA GLN A 132 5.32 1.40 -28.06
C GLN A 132 6.64 1.15 -28.80
N GLY A 133 6.76 1.63 -30.04
CA GLY A 133 7.97 1.42 -30.81
C GLY A 133 7.81 1.63 -32.31
N CYS A 134 8.68 0.99 -33.08
CA CYS A 134 8.82 1.23 -34.50
C CYS A 134 8.24 0.07 -35.33
N TYR A 135 7.13 0.33 -36.03
CA TYR A 135 6.50 -0.61 -36.96
C TYR A 135 7.39 -0.93 -38.17
N ARG A 136 8.20 0.02 -38.63
CA ARG A 136 9.00 -0.08 -39.86
C ARG A 136 10.46 0.23 -39.58
N PHE A 137 11.09 -0.56 -38.71
CA PHE A 137 12.44 -0.28 -38.21
C PHE A 137 13.50 -0.39 -39.32
N ILE A 138 13.51 -1.52 -40.03
CA ILE A 138 14.35 -1.74 -41.22
C ILE A 138 13.63 -2.72 -42.14
N LYS A 139 13.81 -2.61 -43.46
CA LYS A 139 13.35 -3.69 -44.33
C LYS A 139 14.19 -4.94 -44.12
N VAL A 140 13.58 -6.10 -44.21
CA VAL A 140 14.30 -7.37 -44.07
C VAL A 140 15.42 -7.51 -45.10
N GLU A 141 15.16 -7.12 -46.35
CA GLU A 141 16.15 -7.12 -47.44
C GLU A 141 17.34 -6.19 -47.19
N ASP A 142 17.08 -5.03 -46.58
CA ASP A 142 18.09 -4.00 -46.33
C ASP A 142 18.97 -4.39 -45.14
N LEU A 143 18.42 -5.09 -44.15
CA LEU A 143 19.18 -5.57 -42.98
C LEU A 143 20.34 -6.47 -43.41
N GLU A 144 20.08 -7.46 -44.26
CA GLU A 144 21.08 -8.44 -44.70
C GLU A 144 22.21 -7.81 -45.54
N GLN A 145 21.92 -6.68 -46.18
CA GLN A 145 22.89 -5.89 -46.96
C GLN A 145 23.58 -4.80 -46.13
N SER A 146 23.11 -4.56 -44.90
CA SER A 146 23.60 -3.48 -44.07
C SER A 146 24.92 -3.83 -43.38
N LYS A 147 25.67 -2.80 -43.01
CA LYS A 147 26.87 -2.92 -42.16
C LYS A 147 26.56 -3.42 -40.74
N HIS A 148 25.29 -3.39 -40.33
CA HIS A 148 24.82 -3.75 -38.99
C HIS A 148 24.68 -5.26 -38.81
N PHE A 149 24.59 -5.99 -39.92
CA PHE A 149 24.47 -7.44 -39.95
C PHE A 149 25.83 -8.09 -40.20
N LYS A 150 26.31 -8.88 -39.23
CA LYS A 150 27.60 -9.56 -39.28
C LYS A 150 27.47 -10.95 -38.67
N ASP A 151 28.02 -11.96 -39.33
CA ASP A 151 28.07 -13.34 -38.84
C ASP A 151 26.70 -13.84 -38.35
N ASP A 152 25.68 -13.70 -39.19
CA ASP A 152 24.28 -14.06 -38.92
C ASP A 152 23.69 -13.39 -37.66
N SER A 153 24.20 -12.21 -37.31
CA SER A 153 23.91 -11.53 -36.05
C SER A 153 23.78 -10.01 -36.21
N PHE A 154 23.01 -9.39 -35.34
CA PHE A 154 22.91 -7.93 -35.21
C PHE A 154 22.49 -7.54 -33.79
N THR A 155 22.61 -6.26 -33.44
CA THR A 155 22.21 -5.76 -32.12
C THR A 155 21.40 -4.48 -32.26
N ILE A 156 20.18 -4.51 -31.73
CA ILE A 156 19.31 -3.35 -31.62
C ILE A 156 19.50 -2.75 -30.23
N ARG A 157 19.76 -1.45 -30.18
CA ARG A 157 19.81 -0.66 -28.96
C ARG A 157 18.48 0.06 -28.76
N CYS A 158 17.90 -0.11 -27.58
CA CYS A 158 16.71 0.59 -27.12
C CYS A 158 17.13 1.63 -26.10
N ASP A 159 17.03 2.91 -26.45
CA ASP A 159 17.28 4.03 -25.54
C ASP A 159 15.95 4.62 -25.11
N PHE A 160 15.76 4.85 -23.81
CA PHE A 160 14.52 5.45 -23.30
C PHE A 160 14.77 6.37 -22.11
N VAL A 161 14.00 7.46 -22.07
CA VAL A 161 14.10 8.52 -21.08
C VAL A 161 12.74 8.68 -20.42
N ILE A 162 12.69 8.45 -19.11
CA ILE A 162 11.52 8.76 -18.29
C ILE A 162 11.77 10.15 -17.70
N PRO A 163 11.10 11.21 -18.20
CA PRO A 163 11.35 12.57 -17.75
C PRO A 163 10.94 12.72 -16.28
N GLU A 164 11.67 13.57 -15.55
CA GLU A 164 11.16 14.11 -14.30
C GLU A 164 9.93 14.95 -14.59
N ALA A 165 8.79 14.59 -13.98
CA ALA A 165 7.63 15.45 -14.04
C ALA A 165 8.02 16.80 -13.42
N ALA A 166 7.94 17.88 -14.21
CA ALA A 166 8.21 19.25 -13.75
C ALA A 166 7.36 19.67 -12.53
N ALA A 167 6.32 18.89 -12.20
CA ALA A 167 5.51 19.03 -10.99
C ALA A 167 6.27 18.77 -9.66
N ASN A 168 7.45 18.14 -9.69
CA ASN A 168 8.21 17.81 -8.47
C ASN A 168 8.95 19.00 -7.82
N PHE A 169 8.95 20.19 -8.44
CA PHE A 169 9.55 21.39 -7.83
C PHE A 169 8.59 22.20 -6.94
N ILE A 170 7.30 21.85 -6.94
CA ILE A 170 6.34 22.41 -5.99
C ILE A 170 6.17 21.40 -4.86
N GLU A 171 6.96 21.56 -3.81
CA GLU A 171 6.77 20.81 -2.58
C GLU A 171 5.49 21.29 -1.91
N VAL A 172 4.38 20.57 -2.15
CA VAL A 172 3.12 20.80 -1.46
C VAL A 172 3.34 20.43 0.01
N GLN A 173 3.29 21.44 0.88
CA GLN A 173 3.37 21.22 2.32
C GLN A 173 2.29 20.21 2.75
N PRO A 174 2.61 19.25 3.63
CA PRO A 174 1.64 18.27 4.09
C PRO A 174 0.46 18.97 4.77
N SER A 175 -0.71 18.34 4.73
CA SER A 175 -1.90 18.86 5.41
C SER A 175 -1.65 18.97 6.92
N ASN A 176 -1.94 20.13 7.49
CA ASN A 176 -1.85 20.41 8.93
C ASN A 176 -3.22 20.66 9.57
N ILE A 177 -4.31 20.26 8.90
CA ILE A 177 -5.68 20.48 9.40
C ILE A 177 -5.91 19.85 10.78
N CYS A 178 -5.34 18.66 11.03
CA CYS A 178 -5.44 17.97 12.32
C CYS A 178 -4.77 18.78 13.45
N GLU A 179 -3.64 19.43 13.17
CA GLU A 179 -2.93 20.28 14.14
C GLU A 179 -3.73 21.55 14.43
N GLN A 180 -4.30 22.16 13.38
CA GLN A 180 -5.14 23.35 13.50
C GLN A 180 -6.43 23.07 14.29
N LEU A 181 -7.08 21.93 14.07
CA LEU A 181 -8.24 21.51 14.86
C LEU A 181 -7.85 21.21 16.31
N ASN A 182 -6.75 20.49 16.54
CA ASN A 182 -6.27 20.22 17.89
C ASN A 182 -5.92 21.50 18.66
N HIS A 183 -5.41 22.53 17.97
CA HIS A 183 -5.19 23.83 18.57
C HIS A 183 -6.50 24.46 19.10
N LEU A 184 -7.64 24.27 18.43
CA LEU A 184 -8.94 24.72 18.95
C LEU A 184 -9.31 23.98 20.23
N LEU A 185 -9.11 22.65 20.28
CA LEU A 185 -9.35 21.86 21.49
C LEU A 185 -8.48 22.34 22.66
N ALA A 186 -7.19 22.57 22.41
CA ALA A 186 -6.24 23.00 23.44
C ALA A 186 -6.51 24.42 23.96
N THR A 187 -6.79 25.37 23.06
CA THR A 187 -7.02 26.79 23.42
C THR A 187 -8.45 27.07 23.84
N LYS A 188 -9.39 26.16 23.56
CA LYS A 188 -10.83 26.27 23.85
C LYS A 188 -11.51 27.46 23.14
N VAL A 189 -10.86 28.05 22.15
CA VAL A 189 -11.39 29.20 21.39
C VAL A 189 -12.60 28.75 20.58
N GLY A 190 -13.76 29.32 20.89
CA GLY A 190 -15.02 29.00 20.21
C GLY A 190 -15.76 27.78 20.76
N ALA A 191 -15.32 27.20 21.87
CA ALA A 191 -15.99 26.07 22.51
C ALA A 191 -17.43 26.46 22.93
N ASP A 192 -18.39 25.63 22.55
CA ASP A 192 -19.84 25.85 22.71
C ASP A 192 -20.55 24.70 23.43
N VAL A 193 -19.76 23.75 23.97
CA VAL A 193 -20.20 22.68 24.86
C VAL A 193 -19.14 22.37 25.90
N THR A 194 -19.55 21.96 27.09
CA THR A 194 -18.65 21.46 28.14
C THR A 194 -19.17 20.12 28.64
N PHE A 195 -18.28 19.16 28.83
CA PHE A 195 -18.57 17.86 29.43
C PHE A 195 -17.96 17.78 30.83
N GLU A 196 -18.68 17.15 31.75
CA GLU A 196 -18.17 16.77 33.06
C GLU A 196 -17.93 15.26 33.07
N VAL A 197 -16.70 14.85 33.36
CA VAL A 197 -16.27 13.45 33.38
C VAL A 197 -15.53 13.23 34.70
N GLY A 198 -16.14 12.49 35.62
CA GLY A 198 -15.62 12.36 36.97
C GLY A 198 -15.52 13.72 37.66
N SER A 199 -14.29 14.19 37.90
CA SER A 199 -14.03 15.51 38.52
C SER A 199 -13.46 16.55 37.55
N GLU A 200 -13.38 16.22 36.25
CA GLU A 200 -12.75 17.05 35.24
C GLU A 200 -13.77 17.63 34.25
N MET A 201 -13.49 18.84 33.77
CA MET A 201 -14.33 19.58 32.83
C MET A 201 -13.63 19.73 31.48
N PHE A 202 -14.32 19.31 30.41
CA PHE A 202 -13.80 19.30 29.04
C PHE A 202 -14.63 20.21 28.14
N ALA A 203 -14.06 21.35 27.75
CA ALA A 203 -14.66 22.23 26.75
C ALA A 203 -14.39 21.72 25.34
N ALA A 204 -15.39 21.74 24.46
CA ALA A 204 -15.30 21.23 23.09
C ALA A 204 -16.25 21.98 22.14
N HIS A 205 -16.27 21.54 20.87
CA HIS A 205 -17.03 22.16 19.79
C HIS A 205 -18.07 21.18 19.25
N ARG A 206 -19.35 21.52 19.36
CA ARG A 206 -20.47 20.65 18.99
C ARG A 206 -20.36 20.20 17.53
N CYS A 207 -20.03 21.11 16.62
CA CYS A 207 -19.94 20.82 15.20
C CYS A 207 -18.83 19.82 14.88
N VAL A 208 -17.66 19.93 15.54
CA VAL A 208 -16.55 18.99 15.36
C VAL A 208 -16.94 17.60 15.87
N LEU A 209 -17.50 17.52 17.08
CA LEU A 209 -17.95 16.25 17.67
C LEU A 209 -19.00 15.56 16.79
N ALA A 210 -20.05 16.30 16.39
CA ALA A 210 -21.13 15.79 15.57
C ALA A 210 -20.65 15.35 14.18
N SER A 211 -19.65 16.03 13.59
CA SER A 211 -19.10 15.63 12.29
C SER A 211 -18.34 14.31 12.32
N ARG A 212 -17.89 13.87 13.51
CA ARG A 212 -17.00 12.72 13.69
C ARG A 212 -17.68 11.52 14.37
N SER A 213 -18.81 11.73 15.03
CA SER A 213 -19.57 10.70 15.74
C SER A 213 -21.07 10.90 15.50
N ALA A 214 -21.72 9.86 14.96
CA ALA A 214 -23.17 9.86 14.78
C ALA A 214 -23.92 9.94 16.13
N VAL A 215 -23.32 9.39 17.19
CA VAL A 215 -23.84 9.47 18.56
C VAL A 215 -23.82 10.91 19.06
N PHE A 216 -22.68 11.61 18.94
CA PHE A 216 -22.64 13.03 19.28
C PHE A 216 -23.53 13.89 18.38
N MET A 217 -23.69 13.56 17.11
CA MET A 217 -24.65 14.23 16.22
C MET A 217 -26.07 14.12 16.78
N ALA A 218 -26.51 12.91 17.12
CA ALA A 218 -27.84 12.67 17.68
C ALA A 218 -28.01 13.35 19.05
N GLU A 219 -27.03 13.25 19.94
CA GLU A 219 -27.08 13.80 21.29
C GLU A 219 -27.04 15.34 21.29
N LEU A 220 -26.24 15.94 20.42
CA LEU A 220 -26.01 17.39 20.39
C LEU A 220 -26.90 18.15 19.42
N PHE A 221 -27.52 17.51 18.43
CA PHE A 221 -28.37 18.16 17.42
C PHE A 221 -29.69 17.43 17.15
N GLY A 222 -29.94 16.28 17.79
CA GLY A 222 -31.19 15.54 17.63
C GLY A 222 -32.40 16.22 18.32
N PRO A 223 -33.62 15.74 18.02
CA PRO A 223 -34.87 16.34 18.49
C PRO A 223 -35.10 16.25 20.01
N MET A 224 -34.37 15.39 20.73
CA MET A 224 -34.44 15.28 22.20
C MET A 224 -33.74 16.43 22.95
N LYS A 225 -33.18 17.42 22.24
CA LYS A 225 -32.40 18.52 22.79
C LYS A 225 -33.23 19.63 23.44
N GLU A 226 -34.55 19.65 23.25
CA GLU A 226 -35.44 20.73 23.68
C GLU A 226 -35.54 20.94 25.21
N GLY A 227 -34.90 20.10 26.03
CA GLY A 227 -34.88 20.24 27.50
C GLY A 227 -33.54 20.63 28.15
N THR A 228 -32.40 20.54 27.45
CA THR A 228 -31.08 20.45 28.15
C THR A 228 -30.08 21.53 27.75
N THR A 229 -30.30 22.29 26.67
CA THR A 229 -29.33 23.30 26.24
C THR A 229 -29.77 24.71 26.59
N THR A 230 -29.20 25.25 27.67
CA THR A 230 -28.60 26.60 27.66
C THR A 230 -27.61 26.91 28.78
N ALA A 231 -27.36 26.05 29.80
CA ALA A 231 -26.45 26.48 30.88
C ALA A 231 -25.61 25.41 31.60
N GLY A 232 -25.85 24.10 31.41
CA GLY A 232 -25.17 23.03 32.17
C GLY A 232 -24.11 22.27 31.37
N ALA A 233 -23.11 21.73 32.06
CA ALA A 233 -22.19 20.74 31.50
C ALA A 233 -22.89 19.39 31.29
N ILE A 234 -22.54 18.69 30.22
CA ILE A 234 -23.07 17.36 29.89
C ILE A 234 -22.28 16.31 30.70
N GLN A 235 -22.96 15.55 31.54
CA GLN A 235 -22.35 14.51 32.35
C GLN A 235 -22.04 13.26 31.54
N ILE A 236 -20.79 12.82 31.53
CA ILE A 236 -20.40 11.50 31.01
C ILE A 236 -20.15 10.57 32.18
N GLN A 237 -21.07 9.62 32.36
CA GLN A 237 -20.96 8.55 33.36
C GLN A 237 -20.16 7.37 32.80
N ASP A 238 -19.56 6.60 33.71
CA ASP A 238 -18.84 5.34 33.43
C ASP A 238 -17.69 5.48 32.42
N MET A 239 -16.90 6.56 32.54
CA MET A 239 -15.70 6.77 31.74
C MET A 239 -14.66 7.54 32.54
N GLU A 240 -13.40 7.09 32.50
CA GLU A 240 -12.32 7.83 33.13
C GLU A 240 -11.96 9.12 32.35
N PRO A 241 -11.55 10.19 33.04
CA PRO A 241 -11.19 11.46 32.38
C PRO A 241 -10.08 11.31 31.34
N ASN A 242 -9.07 10.48 31.60
CA ASN A 242 -7.97 10.24 30.66
C ASN A 242 -8.42 9.50 29.38
N VAL A 243 -9.43 8.62 29.48
CA VAL A 243 -10.04 7.94 28.33
C VAL A 243 -10.86 8.94 27.52
N PHE A 244 -11.66 9.79 28.17
CA PHE A 244 -12.43 10.82 27.48
C PHE A 244 -11.53 11.88 26.81
N LYS A 245 -10.45 12.28 27.47
CA LYS A 245 -9.42 13.16 26.89
C LYS A 245 -8.82 12.55 25.62
N ALA A 246 -8.51 11.26 25.65
CA ALA A 246 -7.99 10.52 24.49
C ALA A 246 -9.02 10.44 23.35
N LEU A 247 -10.28 10.18 23.68
CA LEU A 247 -11.39 10.19 22.73
C LEU A 247 -11.51 11.55 22.02
N LEU A 248 -11.49 12.65 22.78
CA LEU A 248 -11.49 14.00 22.22
C LEU A 248 -10.26 14.25 21.35
N GLY A 249 -9.06 13.90 21.82
CA GLY A 249 -7.83 14.02 21.03
C GLY A 249 -7.95 13.32 19.67
N PHE A 250 -8.48 12.10 19.64
CA PHE A 250 -8.75 11.37 18.40
C PHE A 250 -9.78 12.08 17.52
N ILE A 251 -10.88 12.59 18.08
CA ILE A 251 -11.92 13.28 17.30
C ILE A 251 -11.34 14.47 16.52
N TYR A 252 -10.43 15.23 17.12
CA TYR A 252 -9.84 16.42 16.50
C TYR A 252 -8.63 16.13 15.60
N THR A 253 -7.88 15.05 15.85
CA THR A 253 -6.61 14.76 15.14
C THR A 253 -6.67 13.56 14.20
N ASP A 254 -7.68 12.71 14.34
CA ASP A 254 -7.77 11.39 13.70
C ASP A 254 -6.49 10.55 13.91
N SER A 255 -5.79 10.76 15.02
CA SER A 255 -4.54 10.09 15.36
C SER A 255 -4.71 9.20 16.58
N MET A 256 -4.06 8.04 16.60
CA MET A 256 -4.11 7.14 17.76
C MET A 256 -3.59 7.89 19.01
N PRO A 257 -4.41 8.04 20.06
CA PRO A 257 -3.98 8.71 21.27
C PRO A 257 -2.84 7.95 21.94
N LYS A 258 -1.99 8.67 22.67
CA LYS A 258 -0.98 8.08 23.52
C LYS A 258 -1.44 8.20 24.97
N MET A 259 -1.17 7.17 25.76
CA MET A 259 -1.40 7.23 27.20
C MET A 259 -0.47 8.30 27.80
N GLU A 260 -1.02 9.32 28.45
CA GLU A 260 -0.26 10.36 29.14
C GLU A 260 -0.13 9.99 30.62
N VAL A 261 0.86 9.15 30.96
CA VAL A 261 1.15 8.77 32.36
C VAL A 261 2.66 8.88 32.62
N GLU A 262 3.02 9.56 33.71
CA GLU A 262 4.41 9.82 34.11
C GLU A 262 5.14 8.56 34.61
N ALA A 263 4.40 7.58 35.14
CA ALA A 263 4.91 6.26 35.55
C ALA A 263 3.80 5.19 35.42
N PRO A 264 3.63 4.54 34.25
CA PRO A 264 2.60 3.53 34.07
C PRO A 264 2.92 2.26 34.89
N GLU A 265 1.93 1.78 35.64
CA GLU A 265 1.99 0.46 36.26
C GLU A 265 1.99 -0.64 35.19
N ALA A 266 2.56 -1.81 35.49
CA ALA A 266 2.57 -2.94 34.55
C ALA A 266 1.13 -3.34 34.19
N GLY A 267 0.81 -3.35 32.89
CA GLY A 267 -0.54 -3.66 32.38
C GLY A 267 -1.51 -2.48 32.31
N SER A 268 -1.14 -1.29 32.80
CA SER A 268 -2.01 -0.10 32.76
C SER A 268 -2.35 0.37 31.33
N ASP A 269 -1.44 0.17 30.37
CA ASP A 269 -1.66 0.46 28.95
C ASP A 269 -2.76 -0.44 28.36
N VAL A 270 -2.76 -1.74 28.71
CA VAL A 270 -3.79 -2.69 28.26
C VAL A 270 -5.17 -2.28 28.79
N ALA A 271 -5.29 -2.01 30.08
CA ALA A 271 -6.55 -1.58 30.69
C ALA A 271 -7.07 -0.27 30.05
N TRP A 272 -6.19 0.71 29.84
CA TRP A 272 -6.55 1.96 29.18
C TRP A 272 -6.98 1.76 27.72
N LEU A 273 -6.29 0.91 26.96
CA LEU A 273 -6.70 0.54 25.59
C LEU A 273 -8.05 -0.18 25.56
N GLN A 274 -8.34 -1.05 26.53
CA GLN A 274 -9.63 -1.71 26.67
C GLN A 274 -10.74 -0.68 26.90
N HIS A 275 -10.56 0.25 27.84
CA HIS A 275 -11.54 1.31 28.10
C HIS A 275 -11.70 2.26 26.92
N LEU A 276 -10.61 2.58 26.20
CA LEU A 276 -10.68 3.39 24.99
C LEU A 276 -11.42 2.68 23.85
N LEU A 277 -11.30 1.35 23.73
CA LEU A 277 -12.10 0.56 22.79
C LEU A 277 -13.59 0.65 23.13
N VAL A 278 -13.96 0.47 24.40
CA VAL A 278 -15.34 0.62 24.89
C VAL A 278 -15.88 2.01 24.56
N ALA A 279 -15.08 3.06 24.82
CA ALA A 279 -15.45 4.44 24.50
C ALA A 279 -15.62 4.67 22.99
N ALA A 280 -14.71 4.12 22.17
CA ALA A 280 -14.77 4.23 20.73
C ALA A 280 -16.03 3.55 20.18
N ASP A 281 -16.40 2.39 20.71
CA ASP A 281 -17.64 1.69 20.35
C ASP A 281 -18.89 2.48 20.78
N ARG A 282 -18.91 2.99 22.02
CA ARG A 282 -20.01 3.80 22.57
C ARG A 282 -20.32 5.04 21.74
N TYR A 283 -19.30 5.68 21.18
CA TYR A 283 -19.45 6.89 20.36
C TYR A 283 -19.36 6.63 18.84
N ASP A 284 -19.42 5.37 18.41
CA ASP A 284 -19.39 4.96 17.00
C ASP A 284 -18.18 5.50 16.22
N LEU A 285 -17.00 5.42 16.84
CA LEU A 285 -15.71 5.83 16.25
C LEU A 285 -14.97 4.62 15.69
N GLN A 286 -15.48 4.06 14.59
CA GLN A 286 -15.02 2.79 14.01
C GLN A 286 -13.49 2.73 13.76
N ARG A 287 -12.90 3.81 13.26
CA ARG A 287 -11.44 3.85 13.01
C ARG A 287 -10.62 3.80 14.31
N LEU A 288 -11.06 4.50 15.36
CA LEU A 288 -10.42 4.42 16.68
C LEU A 288 -10.55 3.01 17.27
N ARG A 289 -11.74 2.43 17.17
CA ARG A 289 -12.02 1.06 17.60
C ARG A 289 -11.05 0.08 16.93
N SER A 290 -10.87 0.12 15.60
CA SER A 290 -9.92 -0.75 14.90
C SER A 290 -8.46 -0.51 15.31
N MET A 291 -8.06 0.73 15.61
CA MET A 291 -6.71 1.01 16.12
C MET A 291 -6.50 0.42 17.51
N CYS A 292 -7.49 0.51 18.41
CA CYS A 292 -7.44 -0.13 19.71
C CYS A 292 -7.36 -1.66 19.58
N GLU A 293 -8.18 -2.27 18.70
CA GLU A 293 -8.12 -3.72 18.43
C GLU A 293 -6.73 -4.17 17.96
N LYS A 294 -6.13 -3.42 17.03
CA LYS A 294 -4.77 -3.71 16.57
C LYS A 294 -3.75 -3.65 17.71
N ARG A 295 -3.78 -2.60 18.52
CA ARG A 295 -2.85 -2.44 19.66
C ARG A 295 -3.05 -3.53 20.71
N LEU A 296 -4.30 -3.83 21.07
CA LEU A 296 -4.61 -4.91 22.01
C LEU A 296 -4.11 -6.26 21.50
N SER A 297 -4.17 -6.51 20.19
CA SER A 297 -3.63 -7.76 19.62
C SER A 297 -2.12 -7.92 19.80
N GLU A 298 -1.38 -6.82 19.88
CA GLU A 298 0.08 -6.81 20.14
C GLU A 298 0.41 -7.09 21.62
N HIS A 299 -0.59 -7.03 22.50
CA HIS A 299 -0.47 -7.24 23.95
C HIS A 299 -1.12 -8.54 24.44
N ILE A 300 -1.49 -9.45 23.55
CA ILE A 300 -2.07 -10.75 23.95
C ILE A 300 -0.96 -11.63 24.54
N ASP A 301 -1.11 -11.95 25.83
CA ASP A 301 -0.24 -12.86 26.57
C ASP A 301 -1.03 -13.68 27.60
N MET A 302 -0.33 -14.49 28.39
CA MET A 302 -0.93 -15.37 29.40
C MET A 302 -1.75 -14.62 30.47
N SER A 303 -1.43 -13.35 30.74
CA SER A 303 -2.08 -12.53 31.75
C SER A 303 -3.22 -11.67 31.19
N SER A 304 -3.20 -11.36 29.90
CA SER A 304 -4.16 -10.45 29.25
C SER A 304 -5.19 -11.15 28.37
N VAL A 305 -4.92 -12.37 27.89
CA VAL A 305 -5.75 -13.02 26.86
C VAL A 305 -7.21 -13.19 27.27
N THR A 306 -7.51 -13.49 28.54
CA THR A 306 -8.89 -13.66 29.01
C THR A 306 -9.66 -12.36 29.00
N THR A 307 -9.10 -11.28 29.53
CA THR A 307 -9.75 -9.96 29.57
C THR A 307 -9.94 -9.39 28.17
N ILE A 308 -8.93 -9.54 27.29
CA ILE A 308 -9.02 -9.12 25.89
C ILE A 308 -10.06 -9.94 25.12
N LEU A 309 -10.14 -11.27 25.34
CA LEU A 309 -11.14 -12.11 24.69
C LEU A 309 -12.57 -11.78 25.17
N CYS A 310 -12.78 -11.58 26.47
CA CYS A 310 -14.06 -11.11 27.02
C CYS A 310 -14.51 -9.81 26.32
N LEU A 311 -13.60 -8.83 26.24
CA LEU A 311 -13.88 -7.55 25.61
C LEU A 311 -14.22 -7.71 24.11
N ALA A 312 -13.46 -8.53 23.39
CA ALA A 312 -13.67 -8.77 21.97
C ALA A 312 -15.04 -9.41 21.70
N VAL A 313 -15.48 -10.32 22.57
CA VAL A 313 -16.80 -10.94 22.48
C VAL A 313 -17.90 -9.93 22.79
N GLN A 314 -17.75 -9.14 23.85
CA GLN A 314 -18.74 -8.15 24.29
C GLN A 314 -18.98 -7.05 23.24
N HIS A 315 -17.93 -6.56 22.60
CA HIS A 315 -18.03 -5.49 21.60
C HIS A 315 -18.11 -6.01 20.17
N HIS A 316 -18.21 -7.32 19.95
CA HIS A 316 -18.27 -7.94 18.61
C HIS A 316 -17.03 -7.66 17.73
N SER A 317 -15.84 -7.58 18.34
CA SER A 317 -14.57 -7.38 17.63
C SER A 317 -14.01 -8.69 17.08
N CYS A 318 -14.48 -9.08 15.89
CA CYS A 318 -14.13 -10.36 15.27
C CYS A 318 -12.63 -10.60 15.10
N GLY A 319 -11.87 -9.58 14.68
CA GLY A 319 -10.41 -9.70 14.46
C GLY A 319 -9.65 -9.94 15.76
N LEU A 320 -10.00 -9.20 16.83
CA LEU A 320 -9.37 -9.35 18.14
C LEU A 320 -9.72 -10.69 18.78
N LYS A 321 -10.97 -11.15 18.66
CA LYS A 321 -11.41 -12.47 19.10
C LYS A 321 -10.60 -13.57 18.43
N GLU A 322 -10.44 -13.49 17.10
CA GLU A 322 -9.67 -14.47 16.33
C GLU A 322 -8.20 -14.50 16.76
N ALA A 323 -7.57 -13.34 16.99
CA ALA A 323 -6.20 -13.26 17.49
C ALA A 323 -6.04 -13.94 18.86
N CYS A 324 -6.98 -13.71 19.79
CA CYS A 324 -6.98 -14.40 21.09
C CYS A 324 -7.11 -15.91 20.93
N LEU A 325 -8.02 -16.38 20.06
CA LEU A 325 -8.22 -17.80 19.83
C LEU A 325 -7.00 -18.48 19.18
N GLU A 326 -6.33 -17.82 18.25
CA GLU A 326 -5.06 -18.32 17.66
C GLU A 326 -3.93 -18.35 18.70
N PHE A 327 -3.85 -17.35 19.59
CA PHE A 327 -2.92 -17.39 20.70
C PHE A 327 -3.18 -18.60 21.62
N LEU A 328 -4.45 -18.82 22.01
CA LEU A 328 -4.86 -19.97 22.80
C LEU A 328 -4.59 -21.29 22.08
N LYS A 329 -4.70 -21.33 20.75
CA LYS A 329 -4.45 -22.52 19.92
C LYS A 329 -2.98 -22.97 19.93
N VAL A 330 -2.00 -22.15 20.31
CA VAL A 330 -0.60 -22.62 20.35
C VAL A 330 -0.10 -22.96 21.76
N GLN A 331 -0.90 -22.69 22.80
CA GLN A 331 -0.49 -22.92 24.20
C GLN A 331 -0.47 -24.40 24.61
N SER A 332 0.39 -24.74 25.57
CA SER A 332 0.45 -26.09 26.13
C SER A 332 -0.81 -26.42 26.96
N SER A 333 -1.07 -27.71 27.19
CA SER A 333 -2.20 -28.16 28.04
C SER A 333 -2.12 -27.57 29.46
N LYS A 334 -0.91 -27.44 30.01
CA LYS A 334 -0.68 -26.84 31.33
C LYS A 334 -1.06 -25.35 31.35
N ASP A 335 -0.63 -24.62 30.33
CA ASP A 335 -0.87 -23.17 30.22
C ASP A 335 -2.35 -22.87 30.00
N LEU A 336 -3.03 -23.66 29.16
CA LEU A 336 -4.48 -23.60 29.01
C LEU A 336 -5.19 -23.87 30.34
N GLY A 337 -4.75 -24.87 31.10
CA GLY A 337 -5.30 -25.15 32.44
C GLY A 337 -5.17 -23.96 33.41
N GLN A 338 -4.08 -23.19 33.33
CA GLN A 338 -3.91 -21.97 34.13
C GLN A 338 -4.86 -20.85 33.68
N ILE A 339 -4.99 -20.63 32.38
CA ILE A 339 -5.92 -19.62 31.81
C ILE A 339 -7.37 -19.95 32.20
N MET A 340 -7.77 -21.22 32.05
CA MET A 340 -9.13 -21.67 32.36
C MET A 340 -9.48 -21.61 33.86
N ALA A 341 -8.48 -21.49 34.74
CA ALA A 341 -8.67 -21.33 36.17
C ALA A 341 -8.83 -19.86 36.61
N THR A 342 -8.66 -18.90 35.69
CA THR A 342 -8.89 -17.47 35.98
C THR A 342 -10.39 -17.17 36.09
N SER A 343 -10.76 -16.19 36.91
CA SER A 343 -12.17 -15.76 37.08
C SER A 343 -12.78 -15.25 35.78
N ASP A 344 -11.98 -14.57 34.95
CA ASP A 344 -12.45 -14.00 33.68
C ASP A 344 -12.87 -15.08 32.68
N TRP A 345 -12.35 -16.30 32.82
CA TRP A 345 -12.71 -17.42 31.96
C TRP A 345 -14.16 -17.88 32.16
N GLU A 346 -14.77 -17.64 33.32
CA GLU A 346 -16.15 -18.04 33.58
C GLU A 346 -17.13 -17.38 32.60
N HIS A 347 -16.90 -16.09 32.28
CA HIS A 347 -17.71 -15.35 31.31
C HIS A 347 -17.52 -15.86 29.87
N ILE A 348 -16.31 -16.28 29.51
CA ILE A 348 -16.01 -16.89 28.21
C ILE A 348 -16.68 -18.26 28.09
N ALA A 349 -16.55 -19.08 29.14
CA ALA A 349 -17.13 -20.42 29.20
C ALA A 349 -18.67 -20.41 29.14
N ALA A 350 -19.30 -19.34 29.64
CA ALA A 350 -20.73 -19.13 29.54
C ALA A 350 -21.21 -18.82 28.11
N ASN A 351 -20.33 -18.52 27.15
CA ASN A 351 -20.67 -18.27 25.75
C ASN A 351 -20.45 -19.52 24.87
N PRO A 352 -21.53 -20.23 24.47
CA PRO A 352 -21.40 -21.48 23.73
C PRO A 352 -20.76 -21.32 22.35
N PHE A 353 -20.92 -20.17 21.71
CA PHE A 353 -20.35 -19.91 20.38
C PHE A 353 -18.82 -19.83 20.44
N VAL A 354 -18.30 -19.06 21.40
CA VAL A 354 -16.86 -18.91 21.61
C VAL A 354 -16.23 -20.23 22.02
N MET A 355 -16.89 -20.97 22.91
CA MET A 355 -16.41 -22.29 23.33
C MET A 355 -16.39 -23.31 22.19
N ASN A 356 -17.42 -23.35 21.36
CA ASN A 356 -17.45 -24.23 20.18
C ASN A 356 -16.31 -23.90 19.19
N GLU A 357 -16.08 -22.61 18.94
CA GLU A 357 -15.01 -22.13 18.04
C GLU A 357 -13.61 -22.47 18.59
N LEU A 358 -13.41 -22.29 19.90
CA LEU A 358 -12.18 -22.69 20.58
C LEU A 358 -11.95 -24.20 20.49
N VAL A 359 -12.98 -25.02 20.76
CA VAL A 359 -12.90 -26.48 20.67
C VAL A 359 -12.52 -26.93 19.25
N ILE A 360 -13.12 -26.34 18.22
CA ILE A 360 -12.78 -26.61 16.81
C ILE A 360 -11.31 -26.26 16.54
N LYS A 361 -10.85 -25.09 16.99
CA LYS A 361 -9.46 -24.66 16.81
C LYS A 361 -8.47 -25.57 17.52
N LEU A 362 -8.76 -25.98 18.76
CA LEU A 362 -7.94 -26.93 19.52
C LEU A 362 -7.92 -28.32 18.87
N ALA A 363 -9.05 -28.80 18.32
CA ALA A 363 -9.11 -30.07 17.60
C ALA A 363 -8.31 -30.05 16.29
N SER A 364 -8.12 -28.87 15.68
CA SER A 364 -7.32 -28.70 14.46
C SER A 364 -5.79 -28.66 14.67
N ARG A 365 -5.29 -28.89 15.89
CA ARG A 365 -3.85 -28.92 16.24
C ARG A 365 -3.09 -30.17 15.74
N VAL A 366 -3.65 -30.92 14.78
CA VAL A 366 -3.09 -32.20 14.29
C VAL A 366 -1.77 -32.01 13.57
#